data_AF-A0A0J1BS57-F1
#
_entry.id   AF-A0A0J1BS57-F1
#
_cell.length_a   1.000
_cell.length_b   1.000
_cell.length_c   1.000
_cell.angle_alpha   90.00
_cell.angle_beta   90.00
_cell.angle_gamma   90.00
#
_symmetry.space_group_name_H-M   'P 1'
#
loop_
_entity.id
_entity.type
_entity.pdbx_description
1 polymer ?
#
loop_
_entity_poly.entity_id
_entity_poly.type
_entity_poly.pdbx_seq_one_letter_code
_entity_poly.pdbx_strand_id
1 'polypeptide(L)'
;MTTDIKTILSWFKTGKKPTEKQFWDSWLSFWHKDEQISQKNITNLVDTLNNKLETDLFNSHQTDETAHAQLFAKTKIVKPGEFIVFKVEPNTADYLEIGDSVIGYCQDNFLCEATYYGGDTSLMTSFTKLNNKVGRIVSFTSNDSSNDDFIIYELNNEVLLRSLSCGAYSGVYLMYKKPGEQEFSNAWFNGTYPKTWVTWFDFTAGTVIKLIDTIGGLEDSEEFIIGQPE
;
A
#
# COMPACT_ATOMS: atom_id res chain seq x y z
N MET A 1 -67.20 7.05 -25.03
CA MET A 1 -67.65 7.07 -23.63
C MET A 1 -68.08 5.67 -23.28
N THR A 2 -67.42 5.02 -22.32
CA THR A 2 -67.74 3.66 -21.86
C THR A 2 -68.98 3.68 -20.97
N THR A 3 -69.76 2.61 -20.97
CA THR A 3 -71.00 2.52 -20.16
C THR A 3 -70.66 2.07 -18.73
N ASP A 4 -71.09 2.84 -17.73
CA ASP A 4 -70.87 2.53 -16.32
C ASP A 4 -71.61 1.24 -15.89
N ILE A 5 -70.96 0.44 -15.03
CA ILE A 5 -71.52 -0.84 -14.58
C ILE A 5 -72.87 -0.69 -13.87
N LYS A 6 -73.14 0.42 -13.17
CA LYS A 6 -74.43 0.65 -12.51
C LYS A 6 -75.56 0.85 -13.52
N THR A 7 -75.25 1.44 -14.68
CA THR A 7 -76.20 1.58 -15.78
C THR A 7 -76.54 0.21 -16.39
N ILE A 8 -75.53 -0.64 -16.61
CA ILE A 8 -75.72 -2.02 -17.11
C ILE A 8 -76.60 -2.82 -16.13
N LEU A 9 -76.31 -2.75 -14.83
CA LEU A 9 -77.08 -3.45 -13.79
C LEU A 9 -78.54 -2.95 -13.70
N SER A 10 -78.77 -1.65 -13.93
CA SER A 10 -80.12 -1.08 -13.94
C SER A 10 -80.97 -1.58 -15.12
N TRP A 11 -80.37 -1.71 -16.31
CA TRP A 11 -81.06 -2.28 -17.47
C TRP A 11 -81.50 -3.72 -17.21
N PHE A 12 -80.61 -4.53 -16.64
CA PHE A 12 -80.95 -5.90 -16.24
C PHE A 12 -82.10 -5.92 -15.23
N LYS A 13 -82.04 -5.10 -14.17
CA LYS A 13 -83.07 -5.04 -13.12
C LYS A 13 -84.44 -4.61 -13.63
N THR A 14 -84.48 -3.74 -14.63
CA THR A 14 -85.73 -3.16 -15.16
C THR A 14 -86.23 -3.83 -16.44
N GLY A 15 -85.54 -4.88 -16.91
CA GLY A 15 -85.86 -5.55 -18.17
C GLY A 15 -85.67 -4.67 -19.42
N LYS A 16 -84.91 -3.57 -19.30
CA LYS A 16 -84.60 -2.69 -20.44
C LYS A 16 -83.58 -3.36 -21.35
N LYS A 17 -83.88 -3.38 -22.65
CA LYS A 17 -82.95 -3.85 -23.67
C LYS A 17 -82.03 -2.69 -24.10
N PRO A 18 -80.70 -2.83 -24.06
CA PRO A 18 -79.79 -1.81 -24.56
C PRO A 18 -79.90 -1.70 -26.09
N THR A 19 -79.56 -0.53 -26.63
CA THR A 19 -79.33 -0.37 -28.07
C THR A 19 -78.05 -1.08 -28.49
N GLU A 20 -77.85 -1.30 -29.79
CA GLU A 20 -76.62 -1.91 -30.33
C GLU A 20 -75.36 -1.17 -29.84
N LYS A 21 -75.36 0.17 -29.94
CA LYS A 21 -74.25 0.99 -29.44
C LYS A 21 -74.03 0.81 -27.94
N GLN A 22 -75.09 0.80 -27.14
CA GLN A 22 -75.02 0.58 -25.69
C GLN A 22 -74.48 -0.81 -25.34
N PHE A 23 -74.81 -1.82 -26.15
CA PHE A 23 -74.28 -3.16 -25.99
C PHE A 23 -72.77 -3.21 -26.26
N TRP A 24 -72.31 -2.65 -27.39
CA TRP A 24 -70.88 -2.57 -27.70
C TRP A 24 -70.10 -1.77 -26.65
N ASP A 25 -70.60 -0.60 -26.27
CA ASP A 25 -69.99 0.26 -25.26
C ASP A 25 -69.96 -0.40 -23.87
N SER A 26 -70.78 -1.43 -23.60
CA SER A 26 -70.77 -2.18 -22.33
C SER A 26 -69.62 -3.19 -22.27
N TRP A 27 -69.30 -3.86 -23.38
CA TRP A 27 -68.19 -4.81 -23.42
C TRP A 27 -66.84 -4.11 -23.44
N LEU A 28 -66.75 -2.97 -24.15
CA LEU A 28 -65.56 -2.12 -24.17
C LEU A 28 -65.30 -1.37 -22.85
N SER A 29 -66.22 -1.42 -21.89
CA SER A 29 -66.01 -0.85 -20.54
C SER A 29 -65.10 -1.69 -19.66
N PHE A 30 -64.87 -2.96 -20.00
CA PHE A 30 -64.06 -3.89 -19.20
C PHE A 30 -62.68 -4.09 -19.84
N TRP A 31 -61.66 -4.31 -19.02
CA TRP A 31 -60.35 -4.74 -19.52
C TRP A 31 -60.42 -6.16 -20.10
N HIS A 32 -59.83 -6.36 -21.26
CA HIS A 32 -59.74 -7.66 -21.91
C HIS A 32 -58.39 -8.34 -21.62
N LYS A 33 -58.36 -9.68 -21.63
CA LYS A 33 -57.18 -10.46 -21.22
C LYS A 33 -55.96 -10.27 -22.13
N ASP A 34 -56.21 -9.88 -23.39
CA ASP A 34 -55.17 -9.66 -24.39
C ASP A 34 -54.63 -8.22 -24.36
N GLU A 35 -55.19 -7.36 -23.50
CA GLU A 35 -54.79 -5.97 -23.35
C GLU A 35 -53.74 -5.81 -22.24
N GLN A 36 -52.71 -5.02 -22.52
CA GLN A 36 -51.74 -4.65 -21.50
C GLN A 36 -52.31 -3.57 -20.58
N ILE A 37 -52.31 -3.84 -19.28
CA ILE A 37 -52.66 -2.84 -18.27
C ILE A 37 -51.44 -1.95 -18.02
N SER A 38 -51.53 -0.70 -18.43
CA SER A 38 -50.51 0.29 -18.09
C SER A 38 -50.48 0.51 -16.58
N GLN A 39 -49.29 0.48 -15.99
CA GLN A 39 -49.08 0.73 -14.55
C GLN A 39 -49.68 2.05 -14.06
N LYS A 40 -49.72 3.08 -14.92
CA LYS A 40 -50.34 4.38 -14.61
C LYS A 40 -51.85 4.31 -14.31
N ASN A 41 -52.52 3.23 -14.75
CA ASN A 41 -53.95 3.03 -14.54
C ASN A 41 -54.25 2.24 -13.25
N ILE A 42 -53.22 1.80 -12.53
CA ILE A 42 -53.37 1.04 -11.28
C ILE A 42 -53.19 2.00 -10.10
N THR A 43 -54.30 2.33 -9.45
CA THR A 43 -54.32 3.18 -8.27
C THR A 43 -53.44 2.60 -7.16
N ASN A 44 -52.67 3.47 -6.48
CA ASN A 44 -51.75 3.13 -5.38
C ASN A 44 -50.59 2.19 -5.76
N LEU A 45 -50.37 1.87 -7.05
CA LEU A 45 -49.25 1.02 -7.45
C LEU A 45 -47.91 1.68 -7.12
N VAL A 46 -47.75 2.95 -7.48
CA VAL A 46 -46.52 3.73 -7.21
C VAL A 46 -46.26 3.82 -5.72
N ASP A 47 -47.27 4.16 -4.92
CA ASP A 47 -47.12 4.24 -3.46
C ASP A 47 -46.77 2.89 -2.84
N THR A 48 -47.39 1.81 -3.30
CA THR A 48 -47.09 0.44 -2.84
C THR A 48 -45.66 0.04 -3.18
N LEU A 49 -45.17 0.38 -4.38
CA LEU A 49 -43.79 0.09 -4.79
C LEU A 49 -42.77 0.95 -4.04
N ASN A 50 -43.09 2.22 -3.80
CA ASN A 50 -42.25 3.10 -2.98
C ASN A 50 -42.19 2.61 -1.52
N ASN A 51 -43.26 2.02 -1.01
CA ASN A 51 -43.27 1.37 0.31
C ASN A 51 -42.56 0.00 0.32
N LYS A 52 -42.28 -0.60 -0.84
CA LYS A 52 -41.52 -1.86 -0.99
C LYS A 52 -40.03 -1.62 -1.13
N LEU A 53 -39.60 -0.42 -1.53
CA LEU A 53 -38.25 0.02 -1.23
C LEU A 53 -38.17 0.06 0.29
N GLU A 54 -37.45 -0.89 0.87
CA GLU A 54 -37.05 -0.85 2.27
C GLU A 54 -36.06 0.32 2.43
N THR A 55 -36.59 1.52 2.27
CA THR A 55 -35.87 2.79 2.38
C THR A 55 -35.19 2.83 3.73
N ASP A 56 -35.84 2.29 4.76
CA ASP A 56 -35.29 2.13 6.09
C ASP A 56 -34.11 1.13 6.13
N LEU A 57 -34.21 -0.02 5.46
CA LEU A 57 -33.09 -0.98 5.38
C LEU A 57 -31.91 -0.36 4.60
N PHE A 58 -32.18 0.24 3.45
CA PHE A 58 -31.15 0.90 2.63
C PHE A 58 -30.47 2.05 3.37
N ASN A 59 -31.25 2.92 4.01
CA ASN A 59 -30.71 4.03 4.80
C ASN A 59 -29.93 3.51 6.01
N SER A 60 -30.44 2.49 6.70
CA SER A 60 -29.72 1.86 7.83
C SER A 60 -28.39 1.26 7.38
N HIS A 61 -28.36 0.57 6.24
CA HIS A 61 -27.15 0.01 5.64
C HIS A 61 -26.17 1.09 5.17
N GLN A 62 -26.66 2.24 4.67
CA GLN A 62 -25.81 3.35 4.25
C GLN A 62 -25.04 3.99 5.41
N THR A 63 -25.62 3.99 6.61
CA THR A 63 -25.00 4.56 7.82
C THR A 63 -24.32 3.51 8.71
N ASP A 64 -24.48 2.22 8.40
CA ASP A 64 -23.88 1.14 9.17
C ASP A 64 -22.42 0.95 8.78
N GLU A 65 -21.52 1.50 9.60
CA GLU A 65 -20.05 1.37 9.47
C GLU A 65 -19.58 -0.10 9.50
N THR A 66 -20.43 -1.02 9.95
CA THR A 66 -20.12 -2.45 10.10
C THR A 66 -20.86 -3.35 9.11
N ALA A 67 -21.68 -2.80 8.20
CA ALA A 67 -22.48 -3.56 7.23
C ALA A 67 -21.64 -4.53 6.38
N HIS A 68 -20.35 -4.22 6.22
CA HIS A 68 -19.38 -5.00 5.46
C HIS A 68 -18.15 -5.40 6.28
N ALA A 69 -18.22 -5.37 7.62
CA ALA A 69 -17.09 -5.67 8.51
C ALA A 69 -16.42 -7.01 8.17
N GLN A 70 -17.19 -8.03 7.78
CA GLN A 70 -16.65 -9.35 7.41
C GLN A 70 -15.83 -9.35 6.10
N LEU A 71 -16.08 -8.42 5.18
CA LEU A 71 -15.27 -8.25 3.97
C LEU A 71 -13.92 -7.62 4.30
N PHE A 72 -13.88 -6.74 5.29
CA PHE A 72 -12.66 -6.07 5.77
C PHE A 72 -11.92 -6.85 6.86
N ALA A 73 -12.57 -7.79 7.55
CA ALA A 73 -11.96 -8.66 8.55
C ALA A 73 -11.01 -9.71 7.93
N LYS A 74 -11.12 -9.95 6.62
CA LYS A 74 -10.18 -10.79 5.89
C LYS A 74 -8.85 -10.06 5.74
N THR A 75 -7.75 -10.80 5.83
CA THR A 75 -6.41 -10.28 5.54
C THR A 75 -6.40 -9.59 4.19
N LYS A 76 -5.95 -8.33 4.16
CA LYS A 76 -5.74 -7.59 2.90
C LYS A 76 -4.63 -8.30 2.12
N ILE A 77 -5.02 -9.00 1.05
CA ILE A 77 -4.08 -9.61 0.10
C ILE A 77 -3.71 -8.55 -0.92
N VAL A 78 -2.44 -8.16 -0.93
CA VAL A 78 -1.88 -7.22 -1.92
C VAL A 78 -1.20 -8.05 -3.00
N LYS A 79 -1.68 -7.97 -4.24
CA LYS A 79 -1.08 -8.70 -5.36
C LYS A 79 0.22 -8.04 -5.82
N PRO A 80 1.11 -8.75 -6.55
CA PRO A 80 2.23 -8.11 -7.23
C PRO A 80 1.75 -6.94 -8.11
N GLY A 81 2.37 -5.77 -7.96
CA GLY A 81 1.95 -4.52 -8.63
C GLY A 81 0.85 -3.72 -7.93
N GLU A 82 0.30 -4.22 -6.81
CA GLU A 82 -0.58 -3.46 -5.91
C GLU A 82 0.20 -2.99 -4.67
N PHE A 83 -0.29 -1.94 -4.01
CA PHE A 83 0.36 -1.34 -2.85
C PHE A 83 -0.62 -0.96 -1.74
N ILE A 84 -0.13 -0.97 -0.51
CA ILE A 84 -0.72 -0.20 0.60
C ILE A 84 -0.09 1.18 0.55
N VAL A 85 -0.91 2.23 0.43
CA VAL A 85 -0.46 3.63 0.32
C VAL A 85 -0.73 4.36 1.63
N PHE A 86 0.26 5.09 2.12
CA PHE A 86 0.20 5.95 3.30
C PHE A 86 0.39 7.40 2.86
N LYS A 87 -0.61 8.23 3.16
CA LYS A 87 -0.60 9.65 2.84
C LYS A 87 0.28 10.42 3.82
N VAL A 88 1.06 11.34 3.28
CA VAL A 88 1.83 12.32 4.06
C VAL A 88 1.26 13.70 3.76
N GLU A 89 0.99 14.50 4.80
CA GLU A 89 0.51 15.87 4.61
C GLU A 89 1.49 16.65 3.70
N PRO A 90 1.02 17.36 2.64
CA PRO A 90 -0.36 17.77 2.36
C PRO A 90 -1.16 16.87 1.38
N ASN A 91 -0.70 15.66 1.08
CA ASN A 91 -1.34 14.77 0.11
C ASN A 91 -2.71 14.29 0.63
N THR A 92 -3.75 14.44 -0.19
CA THR A 92 -5.16 14.15 0.19
C THR A 92 -5.96 13.44 -0.90
N ALA A 93 -5.38 13.19 -2.07
CA ALA A 93 -6.12 12.59 -3.17
C ALA A 93 -6.27 11.06 -3.03
N ASP A 94 -7.32 10.49 -3.61
CA ASP A 94 -7.60 9.04 -3.58
C ASP A 94 -6.73 8.20 -4.54
N TYR A 95 -5.64 8.76 -5.05
CA TYR A 95 -4.64 8.08 -5.88
C TYR A 95 -3.23 8.30 -5.31
N LEU A 96 -2.26 7.48 -5.73
CA LEU A 96 -0.87 7.61 -5.27
C LEU A 96 -0.26 8.96 -5.72
N GLU A 97 0.15 9.78 -4.76
CA GLU A 97 0.77 11.09 -4.98
C GLU A 97 2.29 11.04 -4.71
N ILE A 98 3.01 12.02 -5.25
CA ILE A 98 4.45 12.15 -5.02
C ILE A 98 4.69 12.43 -3.52
N GLY A 99 5.57 11.65 -2.90
CA GLY A 99 5.89 11.76 -1.47
C GLY A 99 5.10 10.82 -0.56
N ASP A 100 4.10 10.10 -1.09
CA ASP A 100 3.40 9.05 -0.34
C ASP A 100 4.32 7.84 -0.09
N SER A 101 4.13 7.17 1.05
CA SER A 101 4.86 5.95 1.41
C SER A 101 4.05 4.71 1.01
N VAL A 102 4.72 3.64 0.55
CA VAL A 102 4.04 2.41 0.10
C VAL A 102 4.67 1.12 0.63
N ILE A 103 3.86 0.06 0.69
CA ILE A 103 4.28 -1.32 1.01
C ILE A 103 3.71 -2.27 -0.05
N GLY A 104 4.53 -3.15 -0.63
CA GLY A 104 4.11 -4.14 -1.63
C GLY A 104 5.28 -4.83 -2.34
N TYR A 105 4.98 -5.57 -3.42
CA TYR A 105 6.01 -6.20 -4.29
C TYR A 105 6.10 -5.47 -5.63
N CYS A 106 7.33 -5.14 -6.05
CA CYS A 106 7.64 -4.56 -7.36
C CYS A 106 8.79 -5.34 -7.99
N GLN A 107 8.59 -5.87 -9.20
CA GLN A 107 9.59 -6.65 -9.95
C GLN A 107 10.30 -7.69 -9.07
N ASP A 108 9.51 -8.53 -8.40
CA ASP A 108 9.96 -9.61 -7.50
C ASP A 108 10.73 -9.16 -6.24
N ASN A 109 10.83 -7.85 -6.00
CA ASN A 109 11.43 -7.29 -4.78
C ASN A 109 10.35 -6.79 -3.82
N PHE A 110 10.47 -7.17 -2.56
CA PHE A 110 9.58 -6.67 -1.51
C PHE A 110 10.01 -5.26 -1.10
N LEU A 111 9.13 -4.29 -1.33
CA LEU A 111 9.33 -2.90 -0.93
C LEU A 111 8.94 -2.76 0.55
N CYS A 112 9.93 -2.95 1.41
CA CYS A 112 9.90 -2.60 2.81
C CYS A 112 10.61 -1.25 2.98
N GLU A 113 9.83 -0.17 3.01
CA GLU A 113 10.26 1.21 3.28
C GLU A 113 11.24 1.80 2.24
N ALA A 114 10.69 2.47 1.22
CA ALA A 114 11.44 3.34 0.32
C ALA A 114 10.73 4.71 0.22
N THR A 115 11.50 5.80 0.36
CA THR A 115 11.03 7.17 0.16
C THR A 115 11.28 7.58 -1.29
N TYR A 116 10.24 8.02 -2.00
CA TYR A 116 10.34 8.52 -3.37
C TYR A 116 10.78 9.99 -3.35
N TYR A 117 11.96 10.28 -3.91
CA TYR A 117 12.57 11.62 -3.91
C TYR A 117 12.41 12.37 -5.25
N GLY A 118 11.65 11.80 -6.20
CA GLY A 118 11.37 12.37 -7.52
C GLY A 118 12.24 11.82 -8.66
N GLY A 119 11.75 11.91 -9.90
CA GLY A 119 12.46 11.48 -11.12
C GLY A 119 11.71 10.41 -11.92
N ASP A 120 12.44 9.63 -12.71
CA ASP A 120 11.86 8.52 -13.50
C ASP A 120 11.49 7.36 -12.58
N THR A 121 10.19 7.04 -12.52
CA THR A 121 9.62 6.00 -11.67
C THR A 121 10.02 4.58 -12.06
N SER A 122 10.73 4.41 -13.19
CA SER A 122 11.33 3.16 -13.64
C SER A 122 12.78 2.98 -13.17
N LEU A 123 13.38 3.99 -12.53
CA LEU A 123 14.78 3.97 -12.07
C LEU A 123 14.87 3.94 -10.54
N MET A 124 15.65 3.00 -10.00
CA MET A 124 15.88 2.85 -8.55
C MET A 124 16.46 4.12 -7.89
N THR A 125 17.14 4.97 -8.66
CA THR A 125 17.70 6.24 -8.18
C THR A 125 16.66 7.24 -7.68
N SER A 126 15.40 7.07 -8.07
CA SER A 126 14.28 7.91 -7.59
C SER A 126 13.71 7.43 -6.26
N PHE A 127 14.15 6.27 -5.75
CA PHE A 127 13.69 5.63 -4.53
C PHE A 127 14.90 5.10 -3.74
N THR A 128 15.45 5.84 -2.78
CA THR A 128 16.59 5.32 -2.00
C THR A 128 16.46 5.49 -0.50
N LYS A 129 16.57 4.36 0.20
CA LYS A 129 17.13 4.22 1.56
C LYS A 129 18.64 4.51 1.50
N LEU A 130 19.28 4.91 2.61
CA LEU A 130 20.73 5.16 2.71
C LEU A 130 21.53 4.06 1.97
N ASN A 131 22.30 4.45 0.96
CA ASN A 131 22.54 3.62 -0.24
C ASN A 131 23.75 2.69 -0.11
N ASN A 132 24.13 2.31 1.12
CA ASN A 132 25.42 1.69 1.39
C ASN A 132 26.56 2.44 0.65
N LYS A 133 26.51 3.78 0.51
CA LYS A 133 27.33 4.48 -0.50
C LYS A 133 28.81 4.33 -0.22
N VAL A 134 29.21 4.09 1.03
CA VAL A 134 30.59 3.80 1.41
C VAL A 134 31.01 2.38 1.00
N GLY A 135 30.23 1.36 1.36
CA GLY A 135 30.60 -0.05 1.21
C GLY A 135 30.35 -0.87 2.48
N ARG A 136 30.72 -2.15 2.47
CA ARG A 136 30.41 -3.11 3.55
C ARG A 136 31.64 -3.80 4.10
N ILE A 137 31.53 -4.30 5.31
CA ILE A 137 32.52 -5.20 5.91
C ILE A 137 32.14 -6.64 5.53
N VAL A 138 33.09 -7.36 4.95
CA VAL A 138 32.91 -8.74 4.45
C VAL A 138 33.23 -9.75 5.55
N SER A 139 34.31 -9.53 6.31
CA SER A 139 34.68 -10.42 7.40
C SER A 139 35.54 -9.72 8.45
N PHE A 140 35.49 -10.27 9.65
CA PHE A 140 36.31 -9.90 10.79
C PHE A 140 37.04 -11.14 11.32
N THR A 141 38.31 -11.01 11.69
CA THR A 141 39.09 -12.09 12.31
C THR A 141 39.93 -11.50 13.44
N SER A 142 39.70 -11.98 14.66
CA SER A 142 40.54 -11.59 15.79
C SER A 142 41.89 -12.32 15.74
N ASN A 143 42.98 -11.61 16.03
CA ASN A 143 44.30 -12.23 16.19
C ASN A 143 44.94 -11.84 17.52
N ASP A 144 44.64 -12.65 18.53
CA ASP A 144 45.15 -12.50 19.90
C ASP A 144 46.68 -12.64 19.97
N SER A 145 47.31 -13.30 19.00
CA SER A 145 48.77 -13.49 19.00
C SER A 145 49.58 -12.23 18.65
N SER A 146 48.97 -11.23 18.00
CA SER A 146 49.62 -9.97 17.64
C SER A 146 48.87 -8.70 18.08
N ASN A 147 47.73 -8.84 18.79
CA ASN A 147 46.81 -7.73 19.11
C ASN A 147 46.32 -6.96 17.88
N ASP A 148 46.26 -7.63 16.72
CA ASP A 148 45.81 -7.05 15.45
C ASP A 148 44.54 -7.73 14.99
N ASP A 149 43.41 -7.04 15.03
CA ASP A 149 42.18 -7.59 14.46
C ASP A 149 42.10 -7.25 12.97
N PHE A 150 41.86 -8.25 12.13
CA PHE A 150 41.82 -8.11 10.68
C PHE A 150 40.39 -7.89 10.18
N ILE A 151 40.24 -6.92 9.27
CA ILE A 151 38.98 -6.58 8.60
C ILE A 151 39.18 -6.73 7.10
N ILE A 152 38.27 -7.48 6.47
CA ILE A 152 38.12 -7.48 5.01
C ILE A 152 36.86 -6.70 4.69
N TYR A 153 36.96 -5.74 3.79
CA TYR A 153 35.85 -4.88 3.42
C TYR A 153 35.83 -4.59 1.93
N GLU A 154 34.65 -4.28 1.42
CA GLU A 154 34.39 -3.91 0.03
C GLU A 154 33.91 -2.46 0.02
N LEU A 155 34.50 -1.63 -0.83
CA LEU A 155 34.08 -0.25 -1.03
C LEU A 155 33.32 -0.13 -2.34
N ASN A 156 32.35 0.78 -2.36
CA ASN A 156 31.76 1.17 -3.64
C ASN A 156 32.80 1.85 -4.53
N ASN A 157 32.65 1.69 -5.84
CA ASN A 157 33.66 2.07 -6.81
C ASN A 157 34.07 3.55 -6.72
N GLU A 158 33.13 4.46 -6.45
CA GLU A 158 33.43 5.89 -6.28
C GLU A 158 34.28 6.16 -5.02
N VAL A 159 33.97 5.51 -3.91
CA VAL A 159 34.73 5.64 -2.64
C VAL A 159 36.10 4.99 -2.77
N LEU A 160 36.18 3.83 -3.43
CA LEU A 160 37.45 3.16 -3.72
C LEU A 160 38.37 4.05 -4.56
N LEU A 161 37.87 4.62 -5.66
CA LEU A 161 38.65 5.51 -6.52
C LEU A 161 39.13 6.76 -5.76
N ARG A 162 38.28 7.35 -4.92
CA ARG A 162 38.67 8.49 -4.05
C ARG A 162 39.73 8.08 -3.04
N SER A 163 39.54 6.97 -2.35
CA SER A 163 40.51 6.45 -1.38
C SER A 163 41.87 6.17 -2.03
N LEU A 164 41.90 5.61 -3.24
CA LEU A 164 43.15 5.40 -3.99
C LEU A 164 43.81 6.73 -4.42
N SER A 165 43.03 7.78 -4.69
CA SER A 165 43.57 9.08 -5.11
C SER A 165 44.25 9.88 -3.98
N CYS A 166 43.95 9.56 -2.72
CA CYS A 166 44.46 10.27 -1.55
C CYS A 166 45.66 9.60 -0.86
N GLY A 167 46.23 8.57 -1.48
CA GLY A 167 47.38 7.82 -0.97
C GLY A 167 46.99 6.70 0.00
N ALA A 168 47.96 5.87 0.38
CA ALA A 168 47.76 4.53 0.94
C ALA A 168 46.95 4.41 2.26
N TYR A 169 46.47 5.51 2.85
CA TYR A 169 45.90 5.52 4.21
C TYR A 169 44.71 6.44 4.45
N SER A 170 44.16 7.10 3.44
CA SER A 170 43.22 8.21 3.70
C SER A 170 42.02 8.12 2.81
N GLY A 171 40.88 7.78 3.39
CA GLY A 171 39.59 7.88 2.70
C GLY A 171 38.45 7.18 3.40
N VAL A 172 38.72 6.16 4.20
CA VAL A 172 37.68 5.44 4.95
C VAL A 172 38.16 5.14 6.37
N TYR A 173 37.32 5.38 7.37
CA TYR A 173 37.56 4.92 8.76
C TYR A 173 36.46 4.01 9.26
N LEU A 174 36.77 3.31 10.34
CA LEU A 174 35.85 2.45 11.04
C LEU A 174 35.12 3.26 12.11
N MET A 175 33.81 3.10 12.16
CA MET A 175 33.04 3.37 13.36
C MET A 175 32.73 2.07 14.06
N TYR A 176 32.77 2.08 15.39
CA TYR A 176 32.40 0.93 16.20
C TYR A 176 31.54 1.34 17.39
N LYS A 177 30.72 0.40 17.87
CA LYS A 177 29.87 0.55 19.05
C LYS A 177 29.83 -0.78 19.79
N LYS A 178 30.36 -0.80 21.02
CA LYS A 178 30.41 -2.02 21.84
C LYS A 178 29.03 -2.34 22.44
N PRO A 179 28.78 -3.59 22.85
CA PRO A 179 27.56 -3.93 23.57
C PRO A 179 27.34 -3.03 24.79
N GLY A 180 26.19 -2.36 24.84
CA GLY A 180 25.83 -1.44 25.93
C GLY A 180 26.21 0.02 25.71
N GLU A 181 26.95 0.35 24.65
CA GLU A 181 27.24 1.74 24.27
C GLU A 181 26.09 2.31 23.41
N GLN A 182 25.79 3.61 23.60
CA GLN A 182 24.74 4.30 22.83
C GLN A 182 25.30 4.94 21.55
N GLU A 183 26.54 5.45 21.62
CA GLU A 183 27.17 6.22 20.55
C GLU A 183 28.28 5.44 19.85
N PHE A 184 28.50 5.72 18.57
CA PHE A 184 29.63 5.17 17.83
C PHE A 184 30.91 5.95 18.14
N SER A 185 31.99 5.21 18.37
CA SER A 185 33.36 5.71 18.42
C SER A 185 34.05 5.50 17.07
N ASN A 186 35.10 6.28 16.78
CA ASN A 186 35.89 6.12 15.56
C ASN A 186 37.20 5.37 15.84
N ALA A 187 37.65 4.60 14.85
CA ALA A 187 38.93 3.91 14.86
C ALA A 187 39.60 4.02 13.49
N TRP A 188 40.90 4.26 13.53
CA TRP A 188 41.75 4.24 12.34
C TRP A 188 42.26 2.81 12.15
N PHE A 189 42.03 2.25 10.96
CA PHE A 189 42.63 0.98 10.59
C PHE A 189 43.82 1.20 9.67
N ASN A 190 44.83 0.34 9.81
CA ASN A 190 46.04 0.33 9.01
C ASN A 190 45.93 -0.74 7.92
N GLY A 191 46.69 -0.57 6.83
CA GLY A 191 46.77 -1.56 5.76
C GLY A 191 46.32 -1.03 4.42
N THR A 192 45.95 -1.94 3.51
CA THR A 192 45.63 -1.58 2.12
C THR A 192 44.39 -2.32 1.70
N TYR A 193 43.46 -1.61 1.08
CA TYR A 193 42.23 -2.21 0.54
C TYR A 193 42.53 -3.50 -0.25
N PRO A 194 41.76 -4.59 -0.05
CA PRO A 194 40.57 -4.71 0.80
C PRO A 194 40.84 -5.18 2.23
N LYS A 195 42.11 -5.38 2.62
CA LYS A 195 42.48 -6.00 3.90
C LYS A 195 43.21 -5.01 4.80
N THR A 196 42.60 -4.72 5.94
CA THR A 196 43.14 -3.81 6.94
C THR A 196 43.14 -4.45 8.32
N TRP A 197 43.81 -3.81 9.27
CA TRP A 197 43.87 -4.24 10.65
C TRP A 197 43.74 -3.06 11.62
N VAL A 198 43.22 -3.34 12.81
CA VAL A 198 43.15 -2.42 13.94
C VAL A 198 43.97 -2.99 15.09
N THR A 199 44.82 -2.15 15.67
CA THR A 199 45.67 -2.49 16.82
C THR A 199 45.02 -2.03 18.11
N TRP A 200 45.13 -2.83 19.18
CA TRP A 200 44.69 -2.45 20.53
C TRP A 200 43.20 -2.09 20.66
N PHE A 201 42.36 -2.60 19.74
CA PHE A 201 40.91 -2.52 19.86
C PHE A 201 40.38 -3.90 20.25
N ASP A 202 40.04 -4.08 21.53
CA ASP A 202 39.38 -5.30 21.98
C ASP A 202 37.91 -5.30 21.52
N PHE A 203 37.68 -5.73 20.27
CA PHE A 203 36.35 -5.91 19.74
C PHE A 203 35.78 -7.26 20.17
N THR A 204 34.79 -7.20 21.07
CA THR A 204 34.10 -8.38 21.59
C THR A 204 32.89 -8.73 20.71
N ALA A 205 32.44 -9.99 20.81
CA ALA A 205 31.22 -10.43 20.16
C ALA A 205 30.03 -9.51 20.51
N GLY A 206 29.24 -9.16 19.49
CA GLY A 206 28.16 -8.18 19.58
C GLY A 206 28.58 -6.72 19.35
N THR A 207 29.87 -6.43 19.17
CA THR A 207 30.31 -5.11 18.71
C THR A 207 29.81 -4.88 17.29
N VAL A 208 29.19 -3.72 17.07
CA VAL A 208 28.73 -3.27 15.75
C VAL A 208 29.81 -2.41 15.14
N ILE A 209 30.20 -2.70 13.90
CA ILE A 209 31.20 -1.94 13.15
C ILE A 209 30.66 -1.51 11.79
N LYS A 210 31.05 -0.33 11.31
CA LYS A 210 30.66 0.20 10.01
C LYS A 210 31.73 1.12 9.43
N LEU A 211 31.63 1.46 8.14
CA LEU A 211 32.60 2.29 7.41
C LEU A 211 32.10 3.73 7.21
N ILE A 212 33.00 4.70 7.25
CA ILE A 212 32.71 6.09 6.86
C ILE A 212 33.70 6.53 5.82
N ASP A 213 33.22 7.12 4.73
CA ASP A 213 34.05 7.83 3.75
C ASP A 213 34.32 9.26 4.24
N THR A 214 35.56 9.51 4.64
CA THR A 214 35.98 10.79 5.20
C THR A 214 36.30 11.85 4.17
N ILE A 215 36.48 11.46 2.91
CA ILE A 215 36.71 12.40 1.81
C ILE A 215 35.37 12.81 1.19
N GLY A 216 34.49 11.83 1.00
CA GLY A 216 33.18 12.02 0.42
C GLY A 216 32.12 12.52 1.39
N GLY A 217 32.38 12.48 2.70
CA GLY A 217 31.40 12.79 3.74
C GLY A 217 30.20 11.83 3.71
N LEU A 218 30.44 10.57 3.37
CA LEU A 218 29.40 9.53 3.34
C LEU A 218 29.52 8.67 4.59
N GLU A 219 28.41 8.48 5.30
CA GLU A 219 28.37 7.74 6.57
C GLU A 219 27.44 6.53 6.55
N ASP A 220 27.02 6.16 5.35
CA ASP A 220 25.87 5.31 5.10
C ASP A 220 26.23 3.88 4.76
N SER A 221 27.33 3.34 5.30
CA SER A 221 27.71 1.93 5.14
C SER A 221 26.77 0.95 5.85
N GLU A 222 26.79 -0.29 5.38
CA GLU A 222 26.16 -1.42 6.07
C GLU A 222 26.85 -1.72 7.40
N GLU A 223 26.05 -1.89 8.46
CA GLU A 223 26.53 -2.30 9.78
C GLU A 223 26.87 -3.80 9.81
N PHE A 224 28.01 -4.16 10.38
CA PHE A 224 28.48 -5.52 10.57
C PHE A 224 28.58 -5.84 12.07
N ILE A 225 28.01 -6.97 12.49
CA ILE A 225 28.02 -7.40 13.90
C ILE A 225 29.05 -8.50 14.07
N ILE A 226 30.00 -8.32 14.99
CA ILE A 226 31.02 -9.33 15.28
C ILE A 226 30.37 -10.54 15.97
N GLY A 227 30.54 -11.71 15.36
CA GLY A 227 30.06 -12.99 15.90
C GLY A 227 30.88 -13.50 17.09
N GLN A 228 30.41 -14.60 17.70
CA GLN A 228 31.21 -15.35 18.66
C GLN A 228 32.40 -16.01 17.92
N PRO A 229 33.61 -16.03 18.48
CA PRO A 229 34.70 -16.81 17.92
C PRO A 229 34.30 -18.30 17.93
N GLU A 230 34.59 -19.00 16.82
CA GLU A 230 34.44 -20.47 16.73
C GLU A 230 35.44 -21.20 17.63
#